data_AF-A0A087DQR6-F1
#
_entry.id   AF-A0A087DQR6-F1
#
_cell.length_a   1.000
_cell.length_b   1.000
_cell.length_c   1.000
_cell.angle_alpha   90.00
_cell.angle_beta   90.00
_cell.angle_gamma   90.00
#
_symmetry.space_group_name_H-M   'P 1'
#
loop_
_entity.id
_entity.type
_entity.pdbx_description
1 polymer ?
#
loop_
_entity_poly.entity_id
_entity_poly.type
_entity_poly.pdbx_seq_one_letter_code
_entity_poly.pdbx_strand_id
1 'polypeptide(L)' 'MTTRYLSIAEVAERIGVKNASAAGYRLPEPDALIGRTRGWLPETIDEWNRNRPGRGVGGGRPRKHPKE' A
#
# COMPACT_ATOMS: atom_id res chain seq x y z
N MET A 1 13.07 -10.74 -21.72
CA MET A 1 12.50 -10.89 -20.37
C MET A 1 11.28 -9.98 -20.27
N THR A 2 10.18 -10.45 -19.69
CA THR A 2 8.93 -9.67 -19.59
C THR A 2 8.80 -9.09 -18.20
N THR A 3 8.69 -7.76 -18.09
CA THR A 3 8.45 -7.08 -16.81
C THR A 3 6.96 -7.13 -16.47
N ARG A 4 6.63 -7.67 -15.30
CA ARG A 4 5.25 -7.73 -14.80
C ARG A 4 5.00 -6.57 -13.83
N TYR A 5 3.99 -5.77 -14.14
CA TYR A 5 3.49 -4.70 -13.26
C TYR A 5 2.26 -5.18 -12.49
N LEU A 6 2.11 -4.68 -11.27
CA LEU A 6 0.98 -4.90 -10.38
C LEU A 6 -0.08 -3.83 -10.63
N SER A 7 -1.33 -4.25 -10.78
CA SER A 7 -2.50 -3.38 -10.79
C SER A 7 -2.87 -2.91 -9.37
N ILE A 8 -3.71 -1.88 -9.25
CA ILE A 8 -4.25 -1.41 -7.94
C ILE A 8 -4.80 -2.54 -7.08
N ALA A 9 -5.46 -3.53 -7.68
CA ALA A 9 -6.01 -4.67 -6.98
C ALA A 9 -4.90 -5.58 -6.42
N GLU A 10 -3.90 -5.92 -7.24
CA GLU A 10 -2.75 -6.73 -6.81
C GLU A 10 -1.91 -6.01 -5.74
N VAL A 11 -1.76 -4.69 -5.85
CA VAL A 11 -1.14 -3.85 -4.81
C VAL A 11 -1.92 -3.99 -3.49
N ALA A 12 -3.25 -3.95 -3.53
CA ALA A 12 -4.10 -4.04 -2.37
C ALA A 12 -3.98 -5.40 -1.67
N GLU A 13 -4.02 -6.49 -2.44
CA GLU A 13 -3.80 -7.86 -1.96
C GLU A 13 -2.42 -8.01 -1.32
N ARG A 14 -1.37 -7.47 -1.96
CA ARG A 14 0.02 -7.56 -1.48
C ARG A 14 0.23 -6.87 -0.14
N ILE A 15 -0.44 -5.74 0.11
CA ILE A 15 -0.34 -4.99 1.38
C ILE A 15 -1.45 -5.36 2.39
N GLY A 16 -2.30 -6.34 2.07
CA GLY A 16 -3.37 -6.83 2.94
C GLY A 16 -4.49 -5.81 3.21
N VAL A 17 -4.80 -4.94 2.23
CA VAL A 17 -5.89 -3.97 2.36
C VAL A 17 -6.99 -4.25 1.34
N LYS A 18 -8.26 -4.05 1.72
CA LYS A 18 -9.38 -4.26 0.81
C LYS A 18 -9.43 -3.29 -0.38
N ASN A 19 -8.91 -2.07 -0.23
CA ASN A 19 -8.94 -1.05 -1.28
C ASN A 19 -7.72 -0.13 -1.17
N ALA A 20 -6.65 -0.41 -1.93
CA ALA A 20 -5.44 0.43 -1.92
C ALA A 20 -5.73 1.88 -2.34
N SER A 21 -6.64 2.10 -3.31
CA SER A 21 -7.03 3.44 -3.78
C SER A 21 -8.01 4.17 -2.86
N ALA A 22 -8.83 3.46 -2.09
CA ALA A 22 -9.86 4.07 -1.24
C ALA A 22 -9.39 4.28 0.21
N ALA A 23 -8.30 3.63 0.61
CA ALA A 23 -7.82 3.69 1.99
C ALA A 23 -7.05 4.98 2.34
N GLY A 24 -7.14 6.03 1.52
CA GLY A 24 -6.50 7.32 1.76
C GLY A 24 -4.96 7.26 1.77
N TYR A 25 -4.38 6.14 1.34
CA TYR A 25 -2.94 6.01 1.20
C TYR A 25 -2.47 6.84 0.00
N ARG A 26 -1.48 7.70 0.23
CA ARG A 26 -0.65 8.26 -0.84
C ARG A 26 0.21 7.11 -1.38
N LEU A 27 -0.37 6.33 -2.29
CA LEU A 27 0.35 5.33 -3.08
C LEU A 27 1.54 6.02 -3.79
N PRO A 28 2.64 5.29 -4.02
CA PRO A 28 3.76 5.85 -4.74
C PRO A 28 3.36 6.17 -6.19
N GLU A 29 4.19 6.96 -6.85
CA GLU A 29 4.00 7.23 -8.28
C GLU A 29 3.99 5.91 -9.06
N PRO A 30 3.08 5.73 -10.03
CA PRO A 30 3.03 4.51 -10.83
C PRO A 30 4.22 4.40 -11.77
N ASP A 31 4.90 3.25 -11.75
CA ASP A 31 6.02 2.93 -12.65
C ASP A 31 5.55 2.77 -14.11
N ALA A 32 4.28 2.42 -14.32
CA ALA A 32 3.68 2.29 -15.64
C ALA A 32 2.25 2.85 -15.67
N LEU A 33 1.92 3.53 -16.77
CA LEU A 33 0.57 3.98 -17.07
C LEU A 33 0.08 3.28 -18.34
N ILE A 34 -0.96 2.45 -18.19
CA ILE A 34 -1.61 1.73 -19.28
C ILE A 34 -2.99 2.37 -19.48
N GLY A 35 -3.05 3.43 -20.28
CA GLY A 35 -4.24 4.25 -20.45
C GLY A 35 -4.67 4.89 -19.13
N ARG A 36 -5.79 4.43 -18.55
CA ARG A 36 -6.28 4.85 -17.22
C ARG A 36 -5.79 3.98 -16.07
N THR A 37 -5.22 2.82 -16.39
CA THR A 37 -4.75 1.86 -15.40
C THR A 37 -3.35 2.23 -14.97
N ARG A 38 -3.16 2.29 -13.65
CA ARG A 38 -1.86 2.51 -13.01
C ARG A 38 -1.24 1.16 -12.68
N GLY A 39 0.03 1.00 -12.99
CA GLY A 39 0.84 -0.18 -12.73
C GLY A 39 2.06 0.17 -11.89
N TRP A 40 2.40 -0.70 -10.95
CA TRP A 40 3.59 -0.56 -10.10
C TRP A 40 4.46 -1.79 -10.19
N LEU A 41 5.76 -1.62 -10.00
CA LEU A 41 6.64 -2.77 -9.79
C LEU A 41 6.41 -3.37 -8.40
N PRO A 42 6.57 -4.70 -8.25
CA PRO A 42 6.56 -5.33 -6.93
C PRO A 42 7.57 -4.68 -5.97
N GLU A 43 8.73 -4.30 -6.48
CA GLU A 43 9.81 -3.66 -5.72
C GLU A 43 9.40 -2.26 -5.22
N THR A 44 8.80 -1.43 -6.08
CA THR A 44 8.29 -0.10 -5.73
C THR A 44 7.25 -0.18 -4.61
N ILE A 45 6.35 -1.17 -4.67
CA ILE A 45 5.33 -1.38 -3.63
C ILE A 45 5.94 -1.90 -2.33
N ASP A 46 6.93 -2.79 -2.41
CA ASP A 46 7.60 -3.32 -1.22
C ASP A 46 8.39 -2.23 -0.49
N GLU A 47 9.14 -1.40 -1.23
CA GLU A 47 9.85 -0.24 -0.71
C GLU A 47 8.90 0.80 -0.10
N TRP A 48 7.83 1.12 -0.81
CA TRP A 48 6.82 2.02 -0.30
C TRP A 48 6.15 1.44 0.95
N ASN A 49 5.78 0.15 0.96
CA ASN A 49 5.11 -0.46 2.11
C ASN A 49 6.02 -0.53 3.35
N ARG A 50 7.33 -0.71 3.15
CA ARG A 50 8.34 -0.59 4.23
C ARG A 50 8.41 0.83 4.82
N ASN A 51 8.33 1.85 3.96
CA ASN A 51 8.45 3.27 4.35
C ASN A 51 7.10 3.98 4.51
N ARG A 52 6.00 3.23 4.41
CA ARG A 52 4.66 3.78 4.26
C ARG A 52 4.27 4.56 5.51
N PRO A 53 3.83 5.82 5.37
CA PRO A 53 3.24 6.56 6.46
C PRO A 53 1.85 5.97 6.79
N GLY A 54 1.76 5.05 7.76
CA GLY A 54 0.48 4.47 8.17
C GLY A 54 0.48 3.50 9.36
N ARG A 55 -0.14 3.94 10.47
CA ARG A 55 -0.66 3.23 11.67
C ARG A 55 0.27 2.34 12.51
N GLY A 56 1.48 2.03 12.05
CA GLY A 56 2.47 1.21 12.79
C GLY A 56 3.63 1.99 13.44
N VAL A 57 3.94 3.21 12.98
CA VAL A 57 5.05 4.03 13.49
C VAL A 57 4.68 4.93 14.69
N GLY A 58 3.56 4.65 15.38
CA GLY A 58 3.07 5.45 16.52
C GLY A 58 1.56 5.73 16.56
N GLY A 59 0.75 5.07 15.72
CA GLY A 59 -0.70 5.36 15.58
C GLY A 59 -1.63 4.22 16.02
N GLY A 60 -1.11 3.20 16.71
CA GLY A 60 -1.96 2.23 17.39
C GLY A 60 -2.71 2.94 18.52
N ARG A 61 -4.04 2.97 18.44
CA ARG A 61 -4.90 3.46 19.54
C ARG A 61 -4.39 2.85 20.85
N PRO A 62 -4.01 3.63 21.87
CA PRO A 62 -3.57 3.09 23.15
C PRO A 62 -4.60 2.07 23.61
N ARG A 63 -4.19 0.83 23.88
CA ARG A 63 -5.07 -0.13 24.55
C ARG A 63 -5.37 0.48 25.92
N LYS A 64 -6.63 0.83 26.15
CA LYS A 64 -7.09 1.30 27.47
C LYS A 64 -6.87 0.12 28.42
N HIS A 65 -5.92 0.25 29.36
CA HIS A 65 -5.78 -0.73 30.44
C HIS A 65 -7.09 -0.75 31.24
N PRO A 66 -7.67 -1.93 31.54
CA PRO A 66 -8.74 -2.01 32.51
C PRO A 66 -8.16 -1.64 33.88
N LYS A 67 -8.83 -0.70 34.56
CA LYS A 67 -8.49 -0.30 35.92
C LYS A 67 -9.16 -1.30 36.87
N GLU A 68 -8.36 -1.92 37.73
CA GLU A 68 -8.81 -2.68 38.90
C GLU A 68 -9.53 -1.76 39.90
#